data_AF-A0A9D0IJC7-F1
#
_entry.id   AF-A0A9D0IJC7-F1
#
_cell.length_a   1.000
_cell.length_b   1.000
_cell.length_c   1.000
_cell.angle_alpha   90.00
_cell.angle_beta   90.00
_cell.angle_gamma   90.00
#
_symmetry.space_group_name_H-M   'P 1'
#
loop_
_entity.id
_entity.type
_entity.pdbx_description
1 polymer ?
#
loop_
_entity_poly.entity_id
_entity_poly.type
_entity_poly.pdbx_seq_one_letter_code
_entity_poly.pdbx_strand_id
1 'polypeptide(L)'
;MTALDTLVMVWFSWSVLRLTRHTARYLQTLTALAGTGAVLGLAGLPLVQQAAQAQSGEGPTGTLVLGWLMLLVWGIAVQAHIYRHALSVRYGTGLLVAGLQTILVISLLETLFPPVTGT
;
A
#
# COMPACT_ATOMS: atom_id res chain seq x y z
N MET A 1 -5.35 -7.27 -2.18
CA MET A 1 -6.07 -5.98 -2.12
C MET A 1 -7.47 -6.25 -1.65
N THR A 2 -7.87 -5.67 -0.53
CA THR A 2 -9.24 -5.74 -0.05
C THR A 2 -10.11 -4.71 -0.78
N ALA A 3 -11.44 -4.86 -0.72
CA ALA A 3 -12.37 -3.88 -1.28
C ALA A 3 -12.18 -2.49 -0.64
N LEU A 4 -11.87 -2.46 0.66
CA LEU A 4 -11.60 -1.23 1.42
C LEU A 4 -10.36 -0.51 0.88
N ASP A 5 -9.25 -1.23 0.67
CA ASP A 5 -8.01 -0.65 0.12
C ASP A 5 -8.26 0.03 -1.23
N THR A 6 -9.04 -0.64 -2.08
CA THR A 6 -9.35 -0.15 -3.42
C THR A 6 -10.19 1.11 -3.35
N LEU A 7 -11.19 1.16 -2.45
CA LEU A 7 -12.06 2.31 -2.28
C LEU A 7 -11.29 3.52 -1.73
N VAL A 8 -10.42 3.30 -0.73
CA VAL A 8 -9.53 4.33 -0.19
C VAL A 8 -8.58 4.83 -1.27
N MET A 9 -7.98 3.94 -2.07
CA MET A 9 -7.08 4.31 -3.16
C MET A 9 -7.77 5.22 -4.19
N VAL A 10 -8.99 4.86 -4.63
CA VAL A 10 -9.79 5.62 -5.59
C VAL A 10 -10.12 7.00 -5.04
N TRP A 11 -10.72 7.05 -3.85
CA TRP A 11 -11.16 8.30 -3.24
C TRP A 11 -10.00 9.24 -2.89
N PHE A 12 -8.92 8.70 -2.32
CA PHE A 12 -7.74 9.48 -1.94
C PHE A 12 -7.02 10.03 -3.17
N SER A 13 -6.76 9.20 -4.17
CA SER A 13 -6.10 9.64 -5.41
C SER A 13 -6.91 10.70 -6.13
N TRP A 14 -8.24 10.55 -6.19
CA TRP A 14 -9.12 11.55 -6.79
C TRP A 14 -9.02 12.89 -6.04
N SER A 15 -9.05 12.86 -4.71
CA SER A 15 -8.96 14.04 -3.87
C SER A 15 -7.64 14.79 -4.08
N VAL A 16 -6.51 14.08 -4.05
CA VAL A 16 -5.18 14.68 -4.22
C VAL A 16 -4.98 15.23 -5.65
N LEU A 17 -5.45 14.53 -6.68
CA LEU A 17 -5.35 15.00 -8.07
C LEU A 17 -6.29 16.18 -8.37
N ARG A 18 -7.47 16.22 -7.73
CA ARG A 18 -8.38 17.36 -7.83
C ARG A 18 -7.80 18.61 -7.18
N LEU A 19 -7.19 18.46 -6.00
CA LEU A 19 -6.52 19.56 -5.30
C LEU A 19 -5.31 20.11 -6.07
N THR A 20 -4.59 19.23 -6.79
CA THR A 20 -3.45 19.63 -7.63
C THR A 20 -3.83 20.01 -9.06
N ARG A 21 -5.13 20.01 -9.43
CA ARG A 21 -5.65 20.29 -10.79
C ARG A 21 -5.14 19.37 -11.90
N HIS A 22 -4.63 18.18 -11.57
CA HIS A 22 -4.09 17.20 -12.51
C HIS A 22 -5.06 16.04 -12.80
N THR A 23 -6.38 16.31 -12.83
CA THR A 23 -7.43 15.29 -12.97
C THR A 23 -7.33 14.48 -14.28
N ALA A 24 -6.75 15.05 -15.34
CA ALA A 24 -6.51 14.33 -16.61
C ALA A 24 -5.61 13.09 -16.44
N ARG A 25 -4.79 13.04 -15.39
CA ARG A 25 -3.87 11.91 -15.10
C ARG A 25 -4.48 10.87 -14.15
N TYR A 26 -5.75 11.03 -13.78
CA TYR A 26 -6.39 10.16 -12.79
C TYR A 26 -6.44 8.70 -13.22
N LEU A 27 -6.87 8.42 -14.46
CA LEU A 27 -6.99 7.05 -14.95
C LEU A 27 -5.63 6.36 -15.03
N GLN A 28 -4.60 7.07 -15.50
CA GLN A 28 -3.21 6.58 -15.54
C GLN A 28 -2.66 6.30 -14.14
N THR A 29 -2.98 7.17 -13.17
CA THR A 29 -2.53 7.00 -11.77
C THR A 29 -3.19 5.77 -11.15
N LEU A 30 -4.50 5.59 -11.35
CA LEU A 30 -5.22 4.42 -10.85
C LEU A 30 -4.73 3.13 -11.47
N THR A 31 -4.51 3.08 -12.79
CA THR A 31 -4.01 1.85 -13.44
C THR A 31 -2.59 1.54 -13.02
N ALA A 32 -1.74 2.55 -12.83
CA ALA A 32 -0.39 2.37 -12.30
C ALA A 32 -0.43 1.84 -10.85
N LEU A 33 -1.26 2.40 -9.98
CA LEU A 33 -1.40 1.94 -8.58
C LEU A 33 -1.98 0.53 -8.50
N ALA A 34 -3.03 0.23 -9.27
CA ALA A 34 -3.62 -1.11 -9.31
C ALA A 34 -2.65 -2.14 -9.90
N GLY A 35 -1.98 -1.81 -11.01
CA GLY A 35 -1.02 -2.70 -11.66
C GLY A 35 0.20 -2.98 -10.78
N THR A 36 0.78 -1.96 -10.15
CA THR A 36 1.90 -2.15 -9.22
C THR A 36 1.47 -2.86 -7.95
N GLY A 37 0.27 -2.58 -7.42
CA GLY A 37 -0.30 -3.32 -6.30
C GLY A 37 -0.47 -4.81 -6.60
N ALA A 38 -0.92 -5.17 -7.81
CA ALA A 38 -1.01 -6.56 -8.25
C ALA A 38 0.38 -7.22 -8.34
N VAL A 39 1.37 -6.53 -8.94
CA VAL A 39 2.75 -7.03 -9.04
C VAL A 39 3.39 -7.24 -7.66
N LEU A 40 3.22 -6.28 -6.75
CA LEU A 40 3.71 -6.39 -5.38
C LEU A 40 3.00 -7.51 -4.61
N GLY A 41 1.70 -7.69 -4.84
CA GLY A 41 0.93 -8.82 -4.30
C GLY A 41 1.47 -10.16 -4.76
N LEU A 42 1.78 -10.30 -6.06
CA LEU A 42 2.42 -11.49 -6.61
C LEU A 42 3.82 -11.71 -6.03
N ALA A 43 4.62 -10.64 -5.89
CA ALA A 43 5.94 -10.69 -5.25
C ALA A 43 5.86 -11.08 -3.76
N GLY A 44 4.73 -10.83 -3.10
CA GLY A 44 4.46 -11.22 -1.72
C GLY A 44 4.03 -12.68 -1.52
N LEU A 45 3.58 -13.38 -2.57
CA LEU A 45 3.16 -14.80 -2.48
C LEU A 45 4.18 -15.73 -1.79
N PRO A 46 5.49 -15.71 -2.13
CA PRO A 46 6.46 -16.58 -1.46
C PRO A 46 6.54 -16.30 0.05
N LEU A 47 6.42 -15.04 0.48
CA LEU A 47 6.42 -14.69 1.90
C LEU A 47 5.15 -15.19 2.60
N VAL A 48 3.99 -15.12 1.94
CA VAL A 48 2.74 -15.67 2.47
C VAL A 48 2.84 -17.19 2.63
N GLN A 49 3.45 -17.89 1.66
CA GLN A 49 3.68 -19.33 1.76
C GLN A 49 4.61 -19.69 2.92
N GLN A 50 5.72 -18.97 3.08
CA GLN A 50 6.63 -19.14 4.22
C GLN A 50 5.94 -18.85 5.56
N ALA A 51 5.11 -17.80 5.63
CA ALA A 51 4.33 -17.47 6.83
C ALA A 51 3.31 -18.54 7.19
N ALA A 52 2.67 -19.18 6.20
CA ALA A 52 1.75 -20.28 6.42
C ALA A 52 2.47 -21.53 6.97
N GLN A 53 3.69 -21.81 6.49
CA GLN A 53 4.49 -22.92 7.00
C GLN A 53 5.00 -22.67 8.44
N ALA A 54 5.46 -21.45 8.75
CA ALA A 54 5.95 -21.09 10.08
C ALA A 54 4.88 -21.26 11.18
N GLN A 55 3.62 -20.93 10.89
CA GLN A 55 2.50 -21.10 11.83
C GLN A 55 2.28 -22.54 12.33
N SER A 56 2.94 -23.54 11.72
CA SER A 56 2.85 -24.95 12.10
C SER A 56 3.73 -25.36 13.29
N GLY A 57 4.47 -24.43 13.91
CA GLY A 57 5.16 -24.72 15.19
C GLY A 57 6.35 -23.81 15.56
N GLU A 58 6.84 -22.97 14.66
CA GLU A 58 7.98 -22.08 14.91
C GLU A 58 7.55 -20.63 14.64
N GLY A 59 7.77 -19.72 15.61
CA GLY A 59 7.43 -18.31 15.44
C GLY A 59 8.05 -17.67 14.18
N PRO A 60 7.58 -16.49 13.75
CA PRO A 60 8.05 -15.86 12.52
C PRO A 60 9.58 -15.76 12.48
N THR A 61 10.21 -16.36 11.48
CA THR A 61 11.66 -16.31 11.32
C THR A 61 12.10 -14.86 11.02
N GLY A 62 13.27 -14.43 11.50
CA GLY A 62 13.78 -13.06 11.25
C GLY A 62 13.81 -12.70 9.76
N THR A 63 14.09 -13.67 8.89
CA THR A 63 14.07 -13.53 7.43
C THR A 63 12.69 -13.14 6.89
N LEU A 64 11.61 -13.71 7.45
CA LEU A 64 10.24 -13.42 7.03
C LEU A 64 9.84 -11.98 7.36
N VAL A 65 10.21 -11.52 8.56
CA VAL A 65 9.98 -10.12 8.99
C VAL A 65 10.74 -9.15 8.10
N LEU A 66 12.01 -9.43 7.82
CA LEU A 66 12.83 -8.62 6.91
C LEU A 66 12.26 -8.59 5.48
N GLY A 67 11.75 -9.72 4.99
CA GLY A 67 11.08 -9.79 3.69
C GLY A 67 9.83 -8.91 3.63
N TRP A 68 8.99 -8.95 4.65
CA TRP A 68 7.82 -8.08 4.75
C TRP A 68 8.19 -6.59 4.84
N LEU A 69 9.21 -6.24 5.63
CA LEU A 69 9.70 -4.85 5.71
C LEU A 69 10.27 -4.38 4.37
N MET A 70 11.02 -5.23 3.66
CA MET A 70 11.54 -4.90 2.33
C MET A 70 10.39 -4.65 1.34
N LEU A 71 9.35 -5.50 1.32
CA LEU A 71 8.19 -5.28 0.46
C LEU A 71 7.42 -4.01 0.83
N LEU A 72 7.28 -3.72 2.12
CA LEU A 72 6.64 -2.49 2.60
C LEU A 72 7.39 -1.25 2.08
N VAL A 73 8.71 -1.20 2.29
CA VAL A 73 9.55 -0.08 1.86
C VAL A 73 9.53 0.05 0.34
N TRP A 74 9.64 -1.07 -0.38
CA TRP A 74 9.57 -1.07 -1.84
C TRP A 74 8.21 -0.59 -2.35
N GLY A 75 7.12 -1.03 -1.74
CA GLY A 75 5.76 -0.62 -2.08
C GLY A 75 5.54 0.87 -1.89
N ILE A 76 5.94 1.42 -0.74
CA ILE A 76 5.86 2.87 -0.46
C ILE A 76 6.73 3.64 -1.46
N ALA A 77 7.93 3.16 -1.77
CA ALA A 77 8.83 3.82 -2.72
C ALA A 77 8.26 3.86 -4.15
N VAL A 78 7.63 2.77 -4.60
CA VAL A 78 6.95 2.69 -5.91
C VAL A 78 5.75 3.64 -5.94
N GLN A 79 4.92 3.64 -4.90
CA GLN A 79 3.76 4.51 -4.79
C GLN A 79 4.16 5.99 -4.76
N ALA A 80 5.23 6.33 -4.02
CA ALA A 80 5.82 7.67 -4.01
C ALA A 80 6.29 8.10 -5.40
N HIS A 81 6.90 7.18 -6.16
CA HIS A 81 7.34 7.43 -7.52
C HIS A 81 6.15 7.66 -8.47
N ILE A 82 5.05 6.93 -8.31
CA ILE A 82 3.81 7.15 -9.07
C ILE A 82 3.24 8.54 -8.75
N TYR A 83 3.06 8.86 -7.46
CA TYR A 83 2.51 10.16 -7.06
C TYR A 83 3.39 11.33 -7.47
N ARG A 84 4.72 11.18 -7.45
CA ARG A 84 5.66 12.17 -8.00
C ARG A 84 5.29 12.54 -9.44
N HIS A 85 5.08 11.54 -10.31
CA HIS A 85 4.75 11.77 -11.71
C HIS A 85 3.30 12.23 -11.92
N ALA A 86 2.37 11.68 -11.15
CA ALA A 86 0.96 12.03 -11.22
C ALA A 86 0.72 13.50 -10.86
N LEU A 87 1.39 13.98 -9.82
CA LEU A 87 1.23 15.33 -9.27
C LEU A 87 2.27 16.32 -9.80
N SER A 88 3.25 15.88 -10.59
CA SER A 88 4.39 16.69 -11.08
C SER A 88 5.20 17.36 -9.96
N VAL A 89 5.30 16.71 -8.80
CA VAL A 89 5.97 17.22 -7.60
C VAL A 89 7.36 16.60 -7.39
N ARG A 90 8.09 17.07 -6.37
CA ARG A 90 9.34 16.45 -5.92
C ARG A 90 9.05 15.08 -5.28
N TYR A 91 10.04 14.18 -5.30
CA TYR A 91 9.90 12.83 -4.74
C TYR A 91 9.46 12.86 -3.26
N GLY A 92 9.99 13.80 -2.46
CA GLY A 92 9.59 13.96 -1.06
C GLY A 92 8.10 14.22 -0.87
N THR A 93 7.46 15.02 -1.72
CA THR A 93 6.01 15.24 -1.67
C THR A 93 5.24 13.99 -2.08
N GLY A 94 5.71 13.27 -3.11
CA GLY A 94 5.13 11.99 -3.50
C GLY A 94 5.22 10.95 -2.37
N LEU A 95 6.33 10.94 -1.63
CA LEU A 95 6.55 10.07 -0.48
C LEU A 95 5.63 10.42 0.69
N LEU A 96 5.44 11.71 0.98
CA LEU A 96 4.48 12.15 2.00
C LEU A 96 3.06 11.74 1.65
N VAL A 97 2.66 11.88 0.38
CA VAL A 97 1.32 11.46 -0.09
C VAL A 97 1.14 9.94 0.04
N ALA A 98 2.14 9.16 -0.38
CA ALA A 98 2.11 7.69 -0.25
C ALA A 98 2.05 7.25 1.22
N GLY A 99 2.87 7.87 2.08
CA GLY A 99 2.86 7.63 3.52
C GLY A 99 1.52 7.97 4.16
N LEU A 100 0.93 9.12 3.81
CA LEU A 100 -0.37 9.53 4.31
C LEU A 100 -1.48 8.55 3.89
N GLN A 101 -1.46 8.09 2.64
CA GLN A 101 -2.38 7.05 2.18
C GLN A 101 -2.19 5.74 2.98
N THR A 102 -0.95 5.33 3.21
CA THR A 102 -0.63 4.10 3.95
C THR A 102 -1.16 4.18 5.39
N ILE A 103 -0.90 5.30 6.08
CA ILE A 103 -1.40 5.55 7.44
C ILE A 103 -2.93 5.55 7.45
N LEU A 104 -3.56 6.21 6.48
CA LEU A 104 -5.03 6.26 6.37
C LEU A 104 -5.63 4.86 6.27
N VAL A 105 -5.06 3.99 5.43
CA VAL A 105 -5.52 2.60 5.28
C VAL A 105 -5.36 1.84 6.61
N ILE A 106 -4.21 1.94 7.26
CA ILE A 106 -3.94 1.25 8.54
C ILE A 106 -4.92 1.72 9.61
N SER A 107 -5.06 3.03 9.81
CA SER A 107 -5.98 3.60 10.80
C SER A 107 -7.43 3.20 10.53
N LEU A 108 -7.84 3.13 9.26
CA LEU A 108 -9.19 2.73 8.89
C LEU A 108 -9.43 1.24 9.14
N LEU A 109 -8.44 0.39 8.87
CA LEU A 109 -8.50 -1.03 9.18
C LEU A 109 -8.62 -1.27 10.69
N GLU A 110 -7.82 -0.59 11.52
CA GLU A 110 -7.91 -0.72 12.99
C GLU A 110 -9.27 -0.22 13.53
N THR A 111 -9.82 0.84 12.94
CA THR A 111 -11.10 1.41 13.37
C THR A 111 -12.29 0.53 12.96
N LEU A 112 -12.26 -0.02 11.75
CA LEU A 112 -13.37 -0.82 11.20
C LEU A 112 -13.30 -2.30 11.61
N PHE A 113 -12.08 -2.82 11.81
CA PHE A 113 -11.82 -4.19 12.20
C PHE A 113 -10.91 -4.20 13.43
N PRO A 114 -11.41 -3.73 14.59
CA PRO A 114 -10.64 -3.78 15.82
C PRO A 114 -10.25 -5.25 16.10
N PRO A 115 -9.01 -5.51 16.54
CA PRO A 115 -8.57 -6.86 16.86
C PRO A 115 -9.53 -7.44 17.91
N VAL A 116 -10.12 -8.60 17.59
CA VAL A 116 -10.96 -9.35 18.51
C VAL A 116 -10.07 -9.72 19.70
N THR A 117 -10.13 -8.90 20.74
CA THR A 117 -9.41 -9.13 21.97
C THR A 117 -10.11 -10.30 22.61
N GLY A 118 -9.51 -11.49 22.53
CA GLY A 118 -10.03 -12.69 23.17
C GLY A 118 -10.15 -12.42 24.67
N THR A 119 -11.38 -12.26 25.14
CA THR A 119 -11.77 -12.38 26.55
C THR A 119 -12.08 -13.82 26.87
#